data_AF-A0A4W5PLE2-F1
#
_entry.id   AF-A0A4W5PLE2-F1
#
_cell.length_a   1.000
_cell.length_b   1.000
_cell.length_c   1.000
_cell.angle_alpha   90.00
_cell.angle_beta   90.00
_cell.angle_gamma   90.00
#
_symmetry.space_group_name_H-M   'P 1'
#
loop_
_entity.id
_entity.type
_entity.pdbx_description
1 polymer ?
#
loop_
_entity_poly.entity_id
_entity_poly.type
_entity_poly.pdbx_seq_one_letter_code
_entity_poly.pdbx_strand_id
1 'polypeptide(L)'
;MVLAQCVYVTECVCVCVCGVCVCVCVCLCVCVCVCVCVCVCVLPRDNPSERVGNQKNGVKDIQKHKWFEGFNWEGLRQATLAPPFTPTVKGPLDTGNFDCFPDDNEDPPPDEESGWDLEF
;
A
#
# COMPACT_ATOMS: atom_id res chain seq x y z
N MET A 1 6.10 2.90 2.57
CA MET A 1 7.47 3.24 2.12
C MET A 1 7.41 3.45 0.62
N VAL A 2 7.35 4.70 0.17
CA VAL A 2 7.27 5.02 -1.27
C VAL A 2 8.69 4.93 -1.81
N LEU A 3 9.02 3.84 -2.50
CA LEU A 3 10.23 3.78 -3.31
C LEU A 3 9.82 4.06 -4.75
N ALA A 4 9.94 5.32 -5.15
CA ALA A 4 9.91 5.72 -6.54
C ALA A 4 11.33 5.53 -7.10
N GLN A 5 11.55 4.46 -7.87
CA GLN A 5 12.70 4.41 -8.77
C GLN A 5 12.22 4.74 -10.18
N CYS A 6 12.58 5.93 -10.65
CA CYS A 6 12.50 6.29 -12.06
C CYS A 6 13.58 5.49 -12.80
N VAL A 7 13.18 4.47 -13.57
CA VAL A 7 14.09 3.85 -14.54
C VAL A 7 13.86 4.55 -15.87
N TYR A 8 14.87 5.28 -16.35
CA TYR A 8 14.87 5.87 -17.67
C TYR A 8 15.15 4.77 -18.69
N VAL A 9 14.21 4.48 -19.60
CA VAL A 9 14.48 3.63 -20.76
C VAL A 9 14.85 4.53 -21.93
N THR A 10 16.11 4.45 -22.38
CA THR A 10 16.59 5.21 -23.53
C THR A 10 16.38 4.37 -24.79
N GLU A 11 15.29 4.63 -25.52
CA GLU A 11 15.12 4.11 -26.88
C GLU A 11 15.66 5.15 -27.86
N CYS A 12 16.70 4.80 -28.61
CA CYS A 12 17.27 5.67 -29.64
C CYS A 12 16.50 5.49 -30.95
N VAL A 13 15.66 6.46 -31.34
CA VAL A 13 15.02 6.44 -32.66
C VAL A 13 15.84 7.28 -33.63
N CYS A 14 16.36 6.63 -34.67
CA CYS A 14 17.10 7.29 -35.74
C CYS A 14 16.11 7.94 -36.73
N VAL A 15 16.12 9.26 -36.87
CA VAL A 15 15.34 9.94 -37.93
C VAL A 15 16.30 10.48 -38.98
N CYS A 16 16.25 9.91 -40.17
CA CYS A 16 17.10 10.30 -41.29
C CYS A 16 16.44 11.46 -42.06
N VAL A 17 17.08 12.63 -42.10
CA VAL A 17 16.64 13.74 -42.96
C VAL A 17 17.79 14.14 -43.87
N CYS A 18 17.59 13.99 -45.19
CA CYS A 18 18.47 14.52 -46.24
C CYS A 18 19.95 14.08 -46.16
N GLY A 19 20.23 12.82 -45.81
CA GLY A 19 21.58 12.24 -45.91
C GLY A 19 22.54 12.58 -44.77
N VAL A 20 22.08 13.24 -43.70
CA VAL A 20 22.82 13.41 -42.44
C VAL A 20 22.03 12.74 -41.31
N CYS A 21 22.69 11.85 -40.58
CA CYS A 21 22.09 11.13 -39.45
C CYS A 21 22.10 12.04 -38.21
N VAL A 22 20.95 12.56 -37.78
CA VAL A 22 20.81 13.22 -36.48
C VAL A 22 20.03 12.30 -35.53
N CYS A 23 20.68 11.89 -34.45
CA CYS A 23 20.11 11.05 -33.40
C CYS A 23 19.31 11.96 -32.46
N VAL A 24 17.98 11.84 -32.41
CA VAL A 24 17.17 12.55 -31.42
C VAL A 24 16.76 11.55 -30.34
N CYS A 25 17.33 11.69 -29.14
CA CYS A 25 17.01 10.85 -27.99
C CYS A 25 15.66 11.29 -27.43
N VAL A 26 14.59 10.53 -27.66
CA VAL A 26 13.28 10.84 -27.06
C VAL A 26 13.18 10.06 -25.74
N CYS A 27 13.36 10.76 -24.62
CA CYS A 27 13.22 10.18 -23.28
C CYS A 27 11.72 10.02 -22.96
N LEU A 28 11.13 8.87 -23.27
CA LEU A 28 9.76 8.57 -22.85
C LEU A 28 9.75 8.09 -21.39
N CYS A 29 9.21 8.92 -20.51
CA CYS A 29 9.01 8.61 -19.10
C CYS A 29 7.81 7.65 -18.92
N VAL A 30 8.00 6.34 -19.11
CA VAL A 30 6.99 5.35 -18.69
C VAL A 30 7.14 5.07 -17.20
N CYS A 31 6.36 5.78 -16.40
CA CYS A 31 6.35 5.67 -14.95
C CYS A 31 5.65 4.38 -14.46
N VAL A 32 5.96 4.02 -13.22
CA VAL A 32 5.59 2.86 -12.39
C VAL A 32 4.07 2.65 -12.19
N CYS A 33 3.27 2.65 -13.25
CA CYS A 33 1.84 2.34 -13.16
C CYS A 33 1.64 0.84 -12.89
N VAL A 34 2.49 -0.01 -13.45
CA VAL A 34 2.28 -1.46 -13.53
C VAL A 34 2.29 -2.13 -12.15
N CYS A 35 3.10 -1.64 -11.21
CA CYS A 35 3.34 -2.29 -9.91
C CYS A 35 2.18 -2.11 -8.91
N VAL A 36 1.63 -0.89 -8.83
CA VAL A 36 0.44 -0.58 -8.03
C VAL A 36 -0.80 -1.19 -8.67
N CYS A 37 -0.91 -1.13 -10.00
CA CYS A 37 -2.00 -1.78 -10.73
C CYS A 37 -2.06 -3.29 -10.44
N VAL A 38 -0.95 -4.04 -10.44
CA VAL A 38 -1.00 -5.49 -10.17
C VAL A 38 -1.48 -5.79 -8.74
N CYS A 39 -1.02 -5.07 -7.72
CA CYS A 39 -1.48 -5.32 -6.34
C CYS A 39 -2.98 -4.94 -6.17
N VAL A 40 -3.40 -3.84 -6.81
CA VAL A 40 -4.79 -3.38 -6.84
C VAL A 40 -5.67 -4.27 -7.73
N CYS A 41 -5.14 -5.00 -8.72
CA CYS A 41 -5.92 -5.89 -9.59
C CYS A 41 -5.91 -7.36 -9.14
N VAL A 42 -5.00 -7.78 -8.26
CA VAL A 42 -4.87 -9.19 -7.82
C VAL A 42 -5.73 -9.50 -6.58
N LEU A 43 -5.92 -8.51 -5.68
CA LEU A 43 -6.76 -8.66 -4.49
C LEU A 43 -8.27 -8.62 -4.80
N PRO A 44 -8.79 -7.68 -5.61
CA PRO A 44 -10.17 -7.75 -6.07
C PRO A 44 -10.27 -8.69 -7.26
N ARG A 45 -10.77 -9.89 -6.99
CA ARG A 45 -11.37 -10.78 -8.00
C ARG A 45 -12.88 -10.69 -7.89
N ASP A 46 -13.56 -10.72 -9.03
CA ASP A 46 -15.03 -10.75 -9.11
C ASP A 46 -15.59 -11.93 -8.31
N ASN A 47 -14.94 -13.09 -8.42
CA ASN A 47 -15.24 -14.26 -7.61
C ASN A 47 -14.40 -14.27 -6.31
N PRO A 48 -15.01 -14.24 -5.11
CA PRO A 48 -14.29 -14.31 -3.84
C PRO A 48 -13.39 -15.54 -3.70
N SER A 49 -13.78 -16.67 -4.30
CA SER A 49 -13.01 -17.93 -4.24
C SER A 49 -11.68 -17.86 -5.01
N GLU A 50 -11.53 -16.88 -5.90
CA GLU A 50 -10.31 -16.68 -6.70
C GLU A 50 -9.34 -15.70 -6.07
N ARG A 51 -9.75 -14.96 -5.02
CA ARG A 51 -8.88 -13.98 -4.37
C ARG A 51 -7.69 -14.68 -3.75
N VAL A 52 -6.50 -14.16 -4.04
CA VAL A 52 -5.26 -14.59 -3.37
C VAL A 52 -5.45 -14.39 -1.86
N GLY A 53 -5.24 -15.44 -1.06
CA GLY A 53 -5.62 -15.45 0.36
C GLY A 53 -6.83 -16.33 0.69
N ASN A 54 -7.71 -16.60 -0.27
CA ASN A 54 -8.87 -17.49 -0.14
C ASN A 54 -8.71 -18.81 -0.92
N GLN A 55 -7.50 -19.04 -1.43
CA GLN A 55 -7.10 -20.28 -2.11
C GLN A 55 -6.55 -21.31 -1.10
N LYS A 56 -6.14 -22.48 -1.59
CA LYS A 56 -5.72 -23.62 -0.74
C LYS A 56 -4.63 -23.30 0.29
N ASN A 57 -3.70 -22.37 0.01
CA ASN A 57 -2.64 -22.03 0.97
C ASN A 57 -2.95 -20.78 1.79
N GLY A 58 -4.15 -20.21 1.64
CA GLY A 58 -4.62 -19.05 2.40
C GLY A 58 -3.66 -17.85 2.28
N VAL A 59 -3.38 -17.22 3.43
CA VAL A 59 -2.48 -16.05 3.52
C VAL A 59 -1.04 -16.32 3.04
N LYS A 60 -0.61 -17.59 2.97
CA LYS A 60 0.74 -17.92 2.50
C LYS A 60 0.93 -17.59 1.02
N ASP A 61 -0.13 -17.64 0.22
CA ASP A 61 -0.07 -17.23 -1.19
C ASP A 61 0.13 -15.71 -1.32
N ILE A 62 -0.41 -14.93 -0.37
CA ILE A 62 -0.17 -13.48 -0.27
C ILE A 62 1.30 -13.23 0.10
N GLN A 63 1.81 -13.91 1.15
CA GLN A 63 3.17 -13.68 1.65
C GLN A 63 4.27 -14.03 0.64
N LYS A 64 4.01 -15.00 -0.24
CA LYS A 64 4.92 -15.43 -1.31
C LYS A 64 4.80 -14.63 -2.60
N HIS A 65 3.85 -13.69 -2.68
CA HIS A 65 3.66 -12.90 -3.88
C HIS A 65 4.89 -12.03 -4.17
N LYS A 66 5.21 -11.81 -5.45
CA LYS A 66 6.39 -11.04 -5.90
C LYS A 66 6.49 -9.64 -5.29
N TRP A 67 5.35 -9.05 -4.91
CA TRP A 67 5.33 -7.75 -4.23
C TRP A 67 6.08 -7.78 -2.89
N PHE A 68 6.07 -8.92 -2.20
CA PHE A 68 6.76 -9.14 -0.93
C PHE A 68 8.10 -9.87 -1.10
N GLU A 69 8.65 -9.92 -2.31
CA GLU A 69 9.97 -10.48 -2.52
C GLU A 69 11.02 -9.71 -1.69
N GLY A 70 11.77 -10.45 -0.86
CA GLY A 70 12.73 -9.87 0.08
C GLY A 70 12.12 -9.27 1.35
N PHE A 71 10.79 -9.27 1.52
CA PHE A 71 10.17 -8.77 2.76
C PHE A 71 10.39 -9.75 3.92
N ASN A 72 10.96 -9.25 5.02
CA ASN A 72 11.23 -10.08 6.21
C ASN A 72 10.00 -10.21 7.11
N TRP A 73 9.14 -11.18 6.80
CA TRP A 73 7.94 -11.48 7.58
C TRP A 73 8.22 -11.86 9.04
N GLU A 74 9.36 -12.50 9.32
CA GLU A 74 9.73 -12.87 10.68
C GLU A 74 10.12 -11.64 11.50
N GLY A 75 10.90 -10.73 10.90
CA GLY A 75 11.26 -9.46 11.52
C GLY A 75 10.06 -8.55 11.76
N LEU A 76 9.02 -8.62 10.92
CA LEU A 76 7.75 -7.96 11.19
C LEU A 76 7.09 -8.53 12.45
N ARG A 77 6.98 -9.87 12.56
CA ARG A 77 6.36 -10.54 13.71
C ARG A 77 7.11 -10.28 15.02
N GLN A 78 8.43 -10.23 14.95
CA GLN A 78 9.31 -9.97 16.08
C GLN A 78 9.51 -8.47 16.37
N ALA A 79 8.84 -7.59 15.61
CA ALA A 79 8.99 -6.13 15.71
C ALA A 79 10.44 -5.62 15.58
N THR A 80 11.29 -6.35 14.83
CA THR A 80 12.68 -5.96 14.57
C THR A 80 12.83 -5.12 13.30
N LEU A 81 11.80 -5.09 12.44
CA LEU A 81 11.78 -4.22 11.28
C LEU A 81 11.52 -2.77 11.70
N ALA A 82 12.37 -1.85 11.24
CA ALA A 82 12.10 -0.43 11.37
C ALA A 82 10.88 -0.05 10.52
N PRO A 83 9.83 0.55 11.11
CA PRO A 83 8.68 0.98 10.32
C PRO A 83 9.10 2.12 9.39
N PRO A 84 8.46 2.24 8.21
CA PRO A 84 8.78 3.31 7.25
C PRO A 84 8.48 4.71 7.76
N PHE A 85 7.59 4.82 8.75
CA PHE A 85 7.24 6.05 9.42
C PHE A 85 7.10 5.73 10.90
N THR A 86 7.83 6.47 11.73
CA THR A 86 7.71 6.39 13.18
C THR A 86 7.04 7.68 13.64
N PRO A 87 5.77 7.65 14.08
CA PRO A 87 5.12 8.84 14.61
C PRO A 87 5.84 9.29 15.89
N THR A 88 5.90 10.59 16.10
CA THR A 88 6.42 11.15 17.35
C THR A 88 5.35 11.03 18.42
N VAL A 89 5.68 10.41 19.55
CA VAL A 89 4.80 10.29 20.72
C VAL A 89 5.56 10.82 21.94
N LYS A 90 5.05 11.90 22.54
CA LYS A 90 5.68 12.62 23.66
C LYS A 90 5.43 11.95 25.01
N GLY A 91 4.38 11.13 25.13
CA GLY A 91 4.03 10.42 26.36
C GLY A 91 2.70 9.69 26.27
N PRO A 92 2.26 9.03 27.36
CA PRO A 92 1.04 8.21 27.37
C PRO A 92 -0.27 8.97 27.12
N LEU A 93 -0.28 10.29 27.33
CA LEU A 93 -1.44 11.18 27.12
C LEU A 93 -1.30 12.02 25.84
N ASP A 94 -0.32 11.73 24.98
CA ASP A 94 -0.11 12.49 23.75
C ASP A 94 -1.16 12.14 22.70
N THR A 95 -2.08 13.08 22.44
CA THR A 95 -3.11 12.97 21.39
C THR A 95 -2.68 13.61 20.07
N GLY A 96 -1.41 14.02 19.92
CA GLY A 96 -0.94 14.79 18.76
C GLY A 96 -0.92 14.05 17.41
N ASN A 97 -1.16 12.72 17.40
CA ASN A 97 -1.35 11.93 16.18
C ASN A 97 -2.84 11.65 15.87
N PHE A 98 -3.76 12.25 16.62
CA PHE A 98 -5.21 12.20 16.40
C PHE A 98 -5.71 13.58 15.99
N ASP A 99 -6.86 13.62 15.32
CA ASP A 99 -7.55 14.88 15.06
C ASP A 99 -8.10 15.48 16.37
N CYS A 100 -8.19 16.81 16.41
CA CYS A 100 -8.81 17.50 17.53
C CYS A 100 -10.33 17.51 17.36
N PHE A 101 -11.03 16.79 18.23
CA PHE A 101 -12.49 16.80 18.33
C PHE A 101 -12.94 17.68 19.50
N PRO A 102 -14.11 18.33 19.42
CA PRO A 102 -14.69 19.01 20.55
C PRO A 102 -15.09 18.01 21.65
N ASP A 103 -15.20 18.48 22.89
CA ASP A 103 -15.74 17.68 23.97
C ASP A 103 -17.19 17.30 23.66
N ASP A 104 -17.55 16.06 23.98
CA ASP A 104 -18.92 15.58 23.88
C ASP A 104 -19.77 16.25 24.96
N ASN A 105 -20.73 17.06 24.52
CA ASN A 105 -21.66 17.80 25.36
C ASN A 105 -23.12 17.46 24.99
N GLU A 106 -23.34 16.34 24.30
CA GLU A 106 -24.66 15.87 23.91
C GLU A 106 -25.39 15.24 25.12
N ASP A 107 -26.72 15.25 25.08
CA ASP A 107 -27.53 14.55 26.06
C ASP A 107 -27.25 13.03 25.99
N PRO A 108 -27.29 12.31 27.13
CA PRO A 108 -27.07 10.87 27.13
C PRO A 108 -28.08 10.16 26.22
N PRO A 109 -27.67 9.09 25.51
CA PRO A 109 -28.60 8.30 24.74
C PRO A 109 -29.68 7.67 25.65
N PRO A 110 -30.86 7.33 25.11
CA PRO A 110 -31.86 6.59 25.86
C PRO A 110 -31.33 5.22 26.32
N ASP A 111 -31.94 4.67 27.38
CA ASP A 111 -31.58 3.35 27.89
C ASP A 111 -31.86 2.26 26.85
N GLU A 112 -30.84 1.47 26.53
CA GLU A 112 -30.91 0.34 25.58
C GLU A 112 -31.14 -0.97 26.33
N GLU A 113 -32.40 -1.39 26.45
CA GLU A 113 -32.81 -2.58 27.23
C GLU A 113 -32.99 -3.85 26.38
N SER A 114 -32.56 -3.83 25.12
CA SER A 114 -32.79 -4.98 24.20
C SER A 114 -31.93 -6.21 24.53
N GLY A 115 -30.91 -6.06 25.39
CA GLY A 115 -30.07 -7.15 25.87
C GLY A 115 -29.14 -7.74 24.80
N TRP A 116 -28.83 -6.99 23.75
CA TRP A 116 -27.83 -7.40 22.74
C TRP A 116 -26.41 -7.45 23.32
N ASP A 117 -26.21 -6.79 24.46
CA ASP A 117 -24.96 -6.55 25.15
C ASP A 117 -24.88 -7.23 26.53
N LEU A 118 -25.68 -8.28 26.78
CA LEU A 118 -25.69 -9.00 28.07
C LEU A 118 -24.33 -9.63 28.47
N GLU A 119 -23.42 -9.81 27.51
CA GLU A 119 -22.08 -10.37 27.71
C GLU A 119 -20.94 -9.35 27.53
N PHE A 120 -21.25 -8.05 27.43
CA PHE A 120 -20.23 -6.99 27.36
C PHE A 120 -19.50 -6.77 28.69
#